data_AF-A0A8J9Y4T4-F1
#
_entry.id   AF-A0A8J9Y4T4-F1
#
_cell.length_a   1.000
_cell.length_b   1.000
_cell.length_c   1.000
_cell.angle_alpha   90.00
_cell.angle_beta   90.00
_cell.angle_gamma   90.00
#
_symmetry.space_group_name_H-M   'P 1'
#
loop_
_entity.id
_entity.type
_entity.pdbx_description
1 polymer ?
#
loop_
_entity_poly.entity_id
_entity_poly.type
_entity_poly.pdbx_seq_one_letter_code
_entity_poly.pdbx_strand_id
1 'polypeptide(L)' 'MQDALETGCEKCTQTQQDKITIMLDHVIKHERGIWKQLTDRFDPDGVWRKKYEERARAKGIIIPLD' A
#
# COMPACT_ATOMS: atom_id res chain seq x y z
N MET A 1 1.21 -1.58 8.71
CA MET A 1 0.62 -0.85 7.56
C MET A 1 1.00 0.63 7.62
N GLN A 2 0.74 1.32 8.74
CA GLN A 2 1.17 2.72 8.95
C GLN A 2 2.65 2.97 8.58
N ASP A 3 3.60 2.28 9.23
CA ASP A 3 5.04 2.48 8.96
C ASP A 3 5.44 2.19 7.50
N ALA A 4 4.72 1.29 6.83
CA ALA A 4 4.92 1.01 5.41
C ALA A 4 4.46 2.16 4.50
N LEU A 5 3.45 2.92 4.92
CA LEU A 5 2.95 4.08 4.20
C LEU A 5 3.70 5.36 4.57
N GLU A 6 4.19 5.50 5.81
CA GLU A 6 4.94 6.69 6.24
C GLU A 6 6.41 6.64 5.79
N THR A 7 7.06 5.47 5.92
CA THR A 7 8.52 5.35 5.74
C THR A 7 8.93 4.22 4.79
N GLY A 8 7.97 3.47 4.25
CA GLY A 8 8.28 2.26 3.48
C GLY A 8 8.69 1.07 4.33
N CYS A 9 8.43 1.10 5.65
CA CYS A 9 8.74 0.02 6.57
C CYS A 9 10.26 -0.19 6.72
N GLU A 10 11.05 0.88 6.78
CA GLU A 10 12.52 0.82 6.83
C GLU A 10 13.04 -0.06 7.98
N LYS A 11 12.31 -0.09 9.09
CA LYS A 11 12.68 -0.85 10.30
C LYS A 11 12.06 -2.24 10.35
N CYS A 12 11.28 -2.63 9.35
CA CYS A 12 10.56 -3.89 9.34
C CYS A 12 11.48 -5.04 8.91
N THR A 13 11.37 -6.16 9.60
CA THR A 13 11.99 -7.43 9.21
C THR A 13 11.41 -7.93 7.88
N GLN A 14 12.15 -8.79 7.16
CA GLN A 14 11.68 -9.37 5.89
C GLN A 14 10.29 -10.00 6.02
N THR A 15 10.07 -10.80 7.07
CA THR A 15 8.77 -11.44 7.34
C THR A 15 7.65 -10.43 7.54
N GLN A 16 7.92 -9.28 8.14
CA GLN A 16 6.92 -8.21 8.31
C GLN A 16 6.62 -7.53 6.97
N GLN A 17 7.65 -7.26 6.16
CA GLN A 17 7.48 -6.67 4.82
C GLN A 17 6.64 -7.58 3.92
N ASP A 18 6.86 -8.90 3.97
CA ASP A 18 6.09 -9.88 3.18
C ASP A 18 4.64 -9.96 3.64
N LYS A 19 4.38 -9.95 4.96
CA LYS A 19 3.01 -9.94 5.49
C LYS A 19 2.27 -8.64 5.15
N ILE A 20 2.95 -7.49 5.29
CA ILE A 20 2.37 -6.18 4.99
C ILE A 20 2.07 -6.07 3.50
N THR A 21 2.95 -6.58 2.64
CA THR A 21 2.70 -6.70 1.20
C THR A 21 1.37 -7.38 0.92
N ILE A 22 1.15 -8.56 1.49
CA ILE A 22 -0.05 -9.37 1.21
C ILE A 22 -1.30 -8.62 1.68
N MET A 23 -1.21 -7.98 2.84
CA MET A 23 -2.29 -7.15 3.37
C MET A 23 -2.57 -5.94 2.47
N LEU A 24 -1.55 -5.23 2.02
CA LEU A 24 -1.68 -4.08 1.12
C LEU A 24 -2.34 -4.49 -0.20
N ASP A 25 -1.90 -5.59 -0.81
CA ASP A 25 -2.51 -6.08 -2.05
C ASP A 25 -4.01 -6.41 -1.85
N HIS A 26 -4.37 -7.00 -0.71
CA HIS A 26 -5.75 -7.29 -0.36
C HIS A 26 -6.57 -5.99 -0.21
N VAL A 27 -6.08 -5.02 0.56
CA VAL A 27 -6.76 -3.75 0.80
C VAL A 27 -6.89 -2.92 -0.48
N ILE A 28 -5.83 -2.86 -1.30
CA ILE A 28 -5.84 -2.18 -2.62
C ILE A 28 -6.87 -2.82 -3.57
N LYS A 29 -7.04 -4.14 -3.51
CA LYS A 29 -7.95 -4.88 -4.39
C LYS A 29 -9.40 -4.83 -3.92
N HIS A 30 -9.65 -4.98 -2.61
CA HIS A 30 -10.98 -5.23 -2.07
C HIS A 30 -11.55 -4.06 -1.27
N GLU A 31 -10.70 -3.22 -0.68
CA GLU A 31 -11.10 -2.21 0.30
C GLU A 31 -10.61 -0.81 -0.10
N ARG A 32 -11.01 -0.37 -1.29
CA ARG A 32 -10.55 0.90 -1.89
C ARG A 32 -10.75 2.14 -1.03
N GLY A 33 -11.90 2.26 -0.39
CA GLY A 33 -12.18 3.38 0.50
C GLY A 33 -11.22 3.44 1.70
N ILE A 34 -10.85 2.27 2.24
CA ILE A 34 -9.88 2.15 3.32
C ILE A 34 -8.48 2.47 2.80
N TRP A 35 -8.11 1.95 1.63
CA TRP A 35 -6.84 2.29 0.98
C TRP A 35 -6.64 3.80 0.83
N LYS A 36 -7.67 4.50 0.34
CA LYS A 36 -7.66 5.96 0.21
C LYS A 36 -7.50 6.65 1.56
N GLN A 37 -8.29 6.29 2.57
CA GLN A 37 -8.19 6.90 3.90
C GLN A 37 -6.80 6.69 4.54
N LEU A 38 -6.20 5.52 4.37
CA LEU A 38 -4.88 5.22 4.91
C LEU A 38 -3.80 6.03 4.22
N THR A 39 -3.84 6.11 2.88
CA THR A 39 -2.85 6.87 2.11
C THR A 39 -2.99 8.38 2.34
N ASP A 40 -4.21 8.91 2.36
CA ASP A 40 -4.46 10.33 2.66
C ASP A 40 -3.94 10.72 4.07
N ARG A 41 -3.97 9.78 5.03
CA ARG A 41 -3.52 10.02 6.41
C ARG A 41 -2.02 9.82 6.62
N PHE A 42 -1.45 8.77 6.05
CA PHE A 42 -0.10 8.29 6.38
C PHE A 42 0.91 8.47 5.25
N ASP A 43 0.45 8.80 4.04
CA ASP A 43 1.28 9.08 2.86
C ASP A 43 0.70 10.27 2.07
N PRO A 44 0.64 11.47 2.68
CA PRO A 44 0.01 12.63 2.07
C PRO A 44 0.68 13.07 0.75
N ASP A 45 1.97 12.78 0.59
CA ASP A 45 2.73 13.05 -0.64
C ASP A 45 2.53 11.96 -1.71
N GLY A 46 1.87 10.85 -1.37
CA GLY A 46 1.56 9.75 -2.28
C GLY A 46 2.77 8.94 -2.76
N VAL A 47 3.92 9.06 -2.08
CA VAL A 47 5.18 8.42 -2.48
C VAL A 47 5.05 6.91 -2.39
N TRP A 48 4.53 6.40 -1.27
CA TRP A 48 4.39 4.97 -1.02
C TRP A 48 3.12 4.39 -1.66
N ARG A 49 2.05 5.16 -1.72
CA ARG A 49 0.82 4.86 -2.45
C ARG A 49 1.15 4.50 -3.89
N LYS A 50 1.88 5.38 -4.59
CA LYS A 50 2.29 5.14 -5.98
C LYS A 50 3.06 3.83 -6.10
N LYS A 51 4.05 3.60 -5.23
CA LYS A 51 4.89 2.39 -5.24
C LYS A 51 4.08 1.11 -5.04
N TYR A 52 3.14 1.10 -4.10
CA TYR A 52 2.31 -0.07 -3.82
C TYR A 52 1.24 -0.30 -4.90
N GLU A 53 0.65 0.77 -5.43
CA GLU A 53 -0.29 0.67 -6.55
C GLU A 53 0.38 0.16 -7.83
N GLU A 54 1.58 0.64 -8.17
CA GLU A 54 2.35 0.15 -9.32
C GLU A 54 2.68 -1.34 -9.17
N ARG A 55 3.10 -1.76 -7.98
CA ARG A 55 3.35 -3.16 -7.69
C ARG A 55 2.08 -4.01 -7.81
N ALA A 56 0.96 -3.53 -7.29
CA ALA A 56 -0.32 -4.22 -7.38
C ALA A 56 -0.76 -4.35 -8.86
N ARG A 57 -0.57 -3.31 -9.67
CA ARG A 57 -0.81 -3.35 -11.13
C ARG A 57 0.10 -4.38 -11.82
N ALA A 58 1.38 -4.47 -11.44
CA ALA A 58 2.29 -5.48 -11.96
C ALA A 58 1.85 -6.92 -11.62
N LYS A 59 1.06 -7.10 -10.55
CA LYS A 59 0.41 -8.37 -10.19
C LYS A 59 -0.96 -8.58 -10.85
N GLY A 60 -1.37 -7.69 -11.75
CA GLY A 60 -2.67 -7.75 -12.44
C GLY A 60 -3.86 -7.24 -11.62
N ILE A 61 -3.63 -6.56 -10.49
CA ILE A 61 -4.71 -5.91 -9.74
C ILE A 61 -5.12 -4.64 -10.49
N ILE A 62 -6.37 -4.59 -10.94
CA ILE A 62 -6.93 -3.42 -11.62
C ILE A 62 -7.24 -2.36 -10.58
N ILE A 63 -6.63 -1.19 -10.78
CA ILE A 63 -6.77 -0.02 -9.94
C ILE A 63 -7.46 1.06 -10.77
N PRO A 64 -8.74 1.40 -10.50
CA PRO A 64 -9.37 2.52 -11.19
C PRO A 64 -8.59 3.80 -10.91
N LEU A 65 -8.50 4.67 -11.92
CA LEU A 65 -8.09 6.05 -11.74
C LEU A 65 -9.23 6.74 -11.00
N ASP A 66 -8.97 7.12 -9.75
CA ASP A 66 -9.88 7.97 -8.96
C ASP A 66 -9.95 9.39 -9.55
#